data_AF-F0W2F1-F1
#
_entry.id   AF-F0W2F1-F1
#
_cell.length_a   1.000
_cell.length_b   1.000
_cell.length_c   1.000
_cell.angle_alpha   90.00
_cell.angle_beta   90.00
_cell.angle_gamma   90.00
#
_symmetry.space_group_name_H-M   'P 1'
#
loop_
_entity.id
_entity.type
_entity.pdbx_description
1 polymer ?
#
loop_
_entity_poly.entity_id
_entity_poly.type
_entity_poly.pdbx_seq_one_letter_code
_entity_poly.pdbx_strand_id
1 'polypeptide(L)'
;MIAALICVTRALVGLHALKFVQRDVRWPNILCLGDDAYILIDFESAGRDGDPIPDEMLDSKVLDPLVISDVRHIYRSCHDMYQLGKLIGDINNPSLQQLRMNLQSANDAERCTAETALSILIALQNGRAHPSLFAPVSE
;
A
#
# COMPACT_ATOMS: atom_id res chain seq x y z
N MET A 1 14.83 0.40 -4.27
CA MET A 1 13.72 -0.09 -3.40
C MET A 1 12.93 1.04 -2.75
N ILE A 2 13.49 1.87 -1.85
CA ILE A 2 12.74 3.00 -1.26
C ILE A 2 12.18 3.93 -2.34
N ALA A 3 12.96 4.21 -3.40
CA ALA A 3 12.50 4.99 -4.55
C ALA A 3 11.26 4.37 -5.25
N ALA A 4 11.21 3.05 -5.39
CA ALA A 4 10.06 2.33 -5.94
C ALA A 4 8.83 2.45 -5.02
N LEU A 5 9.02 2.25 -3.70
CA LEU A 5 7.95 2.43 -2.72
C LEU A 5 7.41 3.86 -2.74
N ILE A 6 8.28 4.88 -2.81
CA ILE A 6 7.87 6.28 -2.93
C ILE A 6 7.07 6.51 -4.22
N CYS A 7 7.49 5.93 -5.34
CA CYS A 7 6.74 6.03 -6.60
C CYS A 7 5.33 5.45 -6.48
N VAL A 8 5.20 4.21 -5.98
CA VAL A 8 3.90 3.55 -5.79
C VAL A 8 3.04 4.36 -4.84
N THR A 9 3.57 4.78 -3.69
CA THR A 9 2.79 5.53 -2.71
C THR A 9 2.34 6.89 -3.24
N ARG A 10 3.14 7.57 -4.08
CA ARG A 10 2.69 8.80 -4.77
C ARG A 10 1.50 8.55 -5.70
N ALA A 11 1.52 7.46 -6.45
CA ALA A 11 0.38 7.08 -7.29
C ALA A 11 -0.86 6.79 -6.45
N LEU A 12 -0.71 6.07 -5.34
CA LEU A 12 -1.81 5.78 -4.41
C LEU A 12 -2.38 7.04 -3.76
N VAL A 13 -1.55 8.01 -3.34
CA VAL A 13 -2.04 9.33 -2.87
C VAL A 13 -2.95 9.97 -3.90
N GLY A 14 -2.55 9.97 -5.18
CA GLY A 14 -3.37 10.53 -6.26
C GLY A 14 -4.69 9.78 -6.46
N LEU A 15 -4.64 8.44 -6.51
CA LEU A 15 -5.84 7.60 -6.68
C LEU A 15 -6.82 7.76 -5.51
N HIS A 16 -6.33 7.64 -4.27
CA HIS A 16 -7.13 7.66 -3.06
C HIS A 16 -7.80 9.03 -2.86
N ALA A 17 -7.11 10.13 -3.22
CA ALA A 17 -7.69 11.47 -3.24
C ALA A 17 -8.87 11.59 -4.22
N LEU A 18 -8.84 10.84 -5.33
CA LEU A 18 -9.90 10.77 -6.33
C LEU A 18 -10.96 9.70 -6.03
N LYS A 19 -10.89 9.03 -4.87
CA LYS A 19 -11.77 7.92 -4.47
C LYS A 19 -11.68 6.69 -5.38
N PHE A 20 -10.50 6.44 -5.93
CA PHE A 20 -10.15 5.22 -6.64
C PHE A 20 -9.14 4.38 -5.84
N VAL A 21 -9.13 3.09 -6.10
CA VAL A 21 -8.23 2.08 -5.52
C VAL A 21 -7.59 1.26 -6.64
N GLN A 22 -6.36 0.79 -6.46
CA GLN A 22 -5.63 0.06 -7.50
C GLN A 22 -5.95 -1.43 -7.53
N ARG A 23 -6.19 -2.06 -6.37
CA ARG A 23 -6.58 -3.47 -6.20
C ARG A 23 -5.53 -4.52 -6.58
N ASP A 24 -4.45 -4.12 -7.27
CA ASP A 24 -3.36 -5.02 -7.67
C ASP A 24 -1.96 -4.36 -7.51
N VAL A 25 -1.67 -3.87 -6.31
CA VAL A 25 -0.34 -3.31 -5.97
C VAL A 25 0.64 -4.46 -5.71
N ARG A 26 1.50 -4.75 -6.68
CA ARG A 26 2.51 -5.83 -6.58
C ARG A 26 3.72 -5.56 -7.47
N TRP A 27 4.85 -6.20 -7.15
CA TRP A 27 6.10 -6.04 -7.90
C TRP A 27 5.97 -6.22 -9.42
N PRO A 28 5.22 -7.21 -9.95
CA PRO A 28 4.98 -7.32 -11.39
C PRO A 28 4.36 -6.09 -12.05
N ASN A 29 3.63 -5.27 -11.29
CA ASN A 29 2.94 -4.08 -11.79
C ASN A 29 3.77 -2.80 -11.55
N ILE A 30 5.07 -2.92 -11.28
CA ILE A 30 5.99 -1.80 -11.08
C ILE A 30 7.14 -1.93 -12.06
N LEU A 31 7.23 -1.03 -13.03
CA LEU A 31 8.34 -1.02 -14.00
C LEU A 31 9.48 -0.12 -13.51
N CYS A 32 10.71 -0.60 -13.63
CA CYS A 32 11.92 0.19 -13.47
C CYS A 32 12.35 0.73 -14.84
N LEU A 33 12.48 2.05 -14.96
CA LEU A 33 12.86 2.75 -16.19
C LEU A 33 14.36 3.08 -16.25
N GLY A 34 15.13 2.75 -15.20
CA GLY A 34 16.53 3.16 -15.00
C GLY A 34 16.66 4.26 -13.93
N ASP A 35 17.86 4.46 -13.39
CA ASP A 35 18.22 5.57 -12.47
C ASP A 35 17.22 5.83 -11.32
N ASP A 36 16.75 4.77 -10.67
CA ASP A 36 15.73 4.84 -9.60
C ASP A 36 14.39 5.49 -10.02
N ALA A 37 14.12 5.58 -11.32
CA ALA A 37 12.83 5.94 -11.87
C ALA A 37 11.94 4.70 -11.99
N TYR A 38 10.76 4.76 -11.38
CA TYR A 38 9.77 3.69 -11.41
C TYR A 38 8.43 4.24 -11.89
N ILE A 39 7.56 3.35 -12.37
CA ILE A 39 6.16 3.67 -12.68
C ILE A 39 5.27 2.51 -12.24
N LEU A 40 4.16 2.83 -11.58
CA LEU A 40 3.07 1.88 -11.32
C LEU A 40 2.26 1.73 -12.61
N ILE A 41 2.04 0.49 -13.04
CA ILE A 41 1.29 0.14 -14.24
C ILE A 41 0.07 -0.72 -13.90
N ASP A 42 -0.65 -1.15 -14.93
CA ASP A 42 -1.77 -2.08 -14.86
C ASP A 42 -2.92 -1.61 -13.95
N PHE A 43 -3.68 -0.63 -14.46
CA PHE A 43 -4.85 -0.04 -13.80
C PHE A 43 -6.16 -0.72 -14.23
N GLU A 44 -6.12 -1.84 -14.96
CA GLU A 44 -7.33 -2.56 -15.40
C GLU A 44 -8.13 -3.09 -14.22
N SER A 45 -7.44 -3.38 -13.11
CA SER A 45 -8.04 -3.83 -11.86
C SER A 45 -8.57 -2.69 -10.99
N ALA A 46 -8.30 -1.42 -11.34
CA ALA A 46 -8.67 -0.28 -10.52
C ALA A 46 -10.20 -0.11 -10.45
N GLY A 47 -10.68 0.42 -9.34
CA GLY A 47 -12.11 0.65 -9.11
C GLY A 47 -12.36 1.77 -8.11
N ARG A 48 -13.63 2.02 -7.77
CA ARG A 48 -13.94 3.03 -6.74
C ARG A 48 -13.69 2.46 -5.35
N ASP A 49 -13.30 3.35 -4.44
CA ASP A 49 -13.23 3.01 -3.01
C ASP A 49 -14.63 2.71 -2.48
N GLY A 50 -14.78 1.52 -1.89
CA GLY A 50 -16.03 1.04 -1.31
C GLY A 50 -16.86 0.18 -2.26
N ASP A 51 -16.44 0.03 -3.52
CA ASP A 51 -17.08 -0.91 -4.44
C ASP A 51 -16.63 -2.35 -4.14
N PRO A 52 -17.52 -3.35 -4.35
CA PRO A 52 -17.14 -4.75 -4.27
C PRO A 52 -16.11 -5.11 -5.36
N ILE A 53 -15.31 -6.14 -5.08
CA ILE A 53 -14.46 -6.79 -6.08
C ILE A 53 -15.33 -7.71 -6.95
N PRO A 54 -15.18 -7.67 -8.29
CA PRO A 54 -15.82 -8.65 -9.17
C PRO A 54 -15.38 -10.08 -8.85
N ASP A 55 -16.31 -11.04 -8.91
CA ASP A 55 -16.03 -12.44 -8.56
C ASP A 55 -14.86 -13.03 -9.35
N GLU A 56 -14.69 -12.66 -10.63
CA GLU A 56 -13.58 -13.15 -11.46
C GLU A 56 -12.19 -12.72 -10.95
N MET A 57 -12.15 -11.68 -10.12
CA MET A 57 -10.92 -11.16 -9.52
C MET A 57 -10.57 -11.81 -8.18
N LEU A 58 -11.51 -12.49 -7.53
CA LEU A 58 -11.29 -13.10 -6.21
C LEU A 58 -10.23 -14.22 -6.27
N ASP A 59 -10.26 -15.03 -7.33
CA ASP A 59 -9.34 -16.16 -7.50
C ASP A 59 -8.04 -15.79 -8.23
N SER A 60 -8.02 -14.66 -8.94
CA SER A 60 -6.91 -14.28 -9.81
C SER A 60 -5.93 -13.28 -9.19
N LYS A 61 -6.28 -12.67 -8.05
CA LYS A 61 -5.48 -11.63 -7.40
C LYS A 61 -5.08 -12.02 -5.98
N VAL A 62 -3.90 -11.56 -5.56
CA VAL A 62 -3.45 -11.68 -4.16
C VAL A 62 -4.07 -10.52 -3.39
N LEU A 63 -5.33 -10.70 -2.97
CA LEU A 63 -6.09 -9.70 -2.23
C LEU A 63 -5.70 -9.69 -0.75
N ASP A 64 -6.06 -8.60 -0.07
CA ASP A 64 -6.05 -8.57 1.38
C ASP A 64 -7.02 -9.63 1.94
N PRO A 65 -6.59 -10.48 2.90
CA PRO A 65 -7.46 -11.46 3.54
C PRO A 65 -8.78 -10.89 4.07
N LEU A 66 -8.79 -9.63 4.51
CA LEU A 66 -10.01 -8.99 5.01
C LEU A 66 -11.07 -8.84 3.91
N VAL A 67 -10.67 -8.56 2.67
CA VAL A 67 -11.58 -8.49 1.51
C VAL A 67 -12.17 -9.85 1.21
N ILE A 68 -11.33 -10.90 1.27
CA ILE A 68 -11.77 -12.29 1.01
C ILE A 68 -12.77 -12.73 2.09
N SER A 69 -12.57 -12.31 3.33
CA SER A 69 -13.46 -12.65 4.44
C SER A 69 -14.74 -11.81 4.53
N ASP A 70 -14.79 -10.63 3.90
CA ASP A 70 -16.00 -9.82 3.82
C ASP A 70 -17.00 -10.49 2.85
N VAL A 71 -18.21 -10.77 3.34
CA VAL A 71 -19.31 -11.37 2.55
C VAL A 71 -19.64 -10.57 1.27
N ARG A 72 -19.37 -9.27 1.28
CA ARG A 72 -19.61 -8.39 0.13
C ARG A 72 -18.33 -8.05 -0.64
N HIS A 73 -17.18 -8.57 -0.22
CA HIS A 73 -15.88 -8.33 -0.84
C HIS A 73 -15.58 -6.84 -1.09
N ILE A 74 -15.92 -5.99 -0.12
CA ILE A 74 -15.75 -4.54 -0.25
C ILE A 74 -14.27 -4.19 -0.24
N TYR A 75 -13.82 -3.50 -1.29
CA TYR A 75 -12.44 -3.03 -1.38
C TYR A 75 -12.36 -1.53 -1.13
N ARG A 76 -11.35 -1.13 -0.36
CA ARG A 76 -11.10 0.24 0.11
C ARG A 76 -9.63 0.57 0.06
N SER A 77 -9.30 1.85 0.17
CA SER A 77 -7.91 2.35 0.14
C SER A 77 -6.98 1.64 1.14
N CYS A 78 -7.47 1.26 2.34
CA CYS A 78 -6.69 0.52 3.34
C CYS A 78 -6.18 -0.85 2.86
N HIS A 79 -6.81 -1.46 1.84
CA HIS A 79 -6.41 -2.74 1.26
C HIS A 79 -5.28 -2.57 0.22
N ASP A 80 -5.23 -1.44 -0.49
CA ASP A 80 -4.04 -1.06 -1.28
C ASP A 80 -2.84 -0.84 -0.34
N MET A 81 -3.08 -0.27 0.84
CA MET A 81 -2.04 -0.08 1.86
C MET A 81 -1.49 -1.42 2.37
N TYR A 82 -2.34 -2.43 2.54
CA TYR A 82 -1.89 -3.79 2.85
C TYR A 82 -0.96 -4.33 1.76
N GLN A 83 -1.36 -4.22 0.50
CA GLN A 83 -0.56 -4.67 -0.64
C GLN A 83 0.75 -3.88 -0.78
N LEU A 84 0.76 -2.57 -0.53
CA LEU A 84 1.99 -1.77 -0.40
C LEU A 84 2.91 -2.34 0.69
N GLY A 85 2.36 -2.72 1.83
CA GLY A 85 3.11 -3.38 2.90
C GLY A 85 3.77 -4.69 2.46
N LYS A 86 3.12 -5.46 1.57
CA LYS A 86 3.69 -6.69 0.99
C LYS A 86 4.92 -6.42 0.13
N LEU A 87 5.00 -5.25 -0.53
CA LEU A 87 6.17 -4.86 -1.30
C LEU A 87 7.42 -4.65 -0.43
N ILE A 88 7.24 -4.29 0.84
CA ILE A 88 8.35 -4.08 1.78
C ILE A 88 9.09 -5.39 2.06
N GLY A 89 8.46 -6.57 1.96
CA GLY A 89 9.18 -7.85 2.09
C GLY A 89 9.99 -8.01 3.40
N ASP A 90 10.85 -9.03 3.46
CA ASP A 90 11.72 -9.29 4.62
C ASP A 90 13.01 -8.46 4.50
N ILE A 91 13.03 -7.27 5.09
CA ILE A 91 14.19 -6.36 5.10
C ILE A 91 14.73 -6.22 6.51
N ASN A 92 16.05 -6.22 6.66
CA ASN A 92 16.77 -5.90 7.91
C ASN A 92 16.85 -4.38 8.18
N ASN A 93 15.75 -3.66 8.01
CA ASN A 93 15.65 -2.24 8.33
C ASN A 93 14.47 -2.06 9.32
N PRO A 94 14.74 -1.73 10.60
CA PRO A 94 13.70 -1.65 11.62
C PRO A 94 12.57 -0.67 11.29
N SER A 95 12.87 0.47 10.66
CA SER A 95 11.85 1.45 10.30
C SER A 95 10.96 0.96 9.16
N LEU A 96 11.51 0.27 8.16
CA LEU A 96 10.71 -0.37 7.12
C LEU A 96 9.90 -1.55 7.67
N GLN A 97 10.42 -2.30 8.63
CA GLN A 97 9.66 -3.34 9.34
C GLN A 97 8.48 -2.73 10.11
N GLN A 98 8.70 -1.64 10.85
CA GLN A 98 7.63 -0.95 11.58
C GLN A 98 6.55 -0.41 10.64
N LEU A 99 6.95 0.22 9.52
CA LEU A 99 6.01 0.65 8.50
C LEU A 99 5.24 -0.54 7.92
N ARG A 100 5.91 -1.64 7.60
CA ARG A 100 5.29 -2.88 7.12
C ARG A 100 4.24 -3.41 8.10
N MET A 101 4.55 -3.45 9.39
CA MET A 101 3.63 -3.91 10.43
C MET A 101 2.38 -3.03 10.52
N ASN A 102 2.52 -1.71 10.47
CA ASN A 102 1.36 -0.81 10.46
C ASN A 102 0.51 -0.99 9.18
N LEU A 103 1.14 -1.06 8.01
CA LEU A 103 0.44 -1.25 6.73
C LEU A 103 -0.31 -2.57 6.64
N GLN A 104 0.16 -3.62 7.33
CA GLN A 104 -0.45 -4.95 7.37
C GLN A 104 -1.18 -5.24 8.69
N SER A 105 -1.58 -4.21 9.46
CA SER A 105 -2.40 -4.42 10.66
C SER A 105 -3.65 -5.24 10.33
N ALA A 106 -4.02 -6.14 11.24
CA ALA A 106 -5.26 -6.91 11.15
C ALA A 106 -6.50 -6.03 11.38
N ASN A 107 -6.32 -4.85 11.97
CA ASN A 107 -7.33 -3.80 12.02
C ASN A 107 -7.08 -2.82 10.87
N ASP A 108 -7.93 -2.86 9.84
CA ASP A 108 -7.75 -2.05 8.63
C ASP A 108 -7.87 -0.54 8.89
N ALA A 109 -8.62 -0.16 9.94
CA ALA A 109 -8.75 1.22 10.39
C ALA A 109 -7.47 1.82 11.00
N GLU A 110 -6.53 0.98 11.46
CA GLU A 110 -5.25 1.42 12.03
C GLU A 110 -4.13 1.59 11.00
N ARG A 111 -4.37 1.11 9.77
CA ARG A 111 -3.38 1.21 8.70
C ARG A 111 -3.22 2.66 8.30
N CYS A 112 -1.99 3.14 8.26
CA CYS A 112 -1.71 4.49 7.83
C CYS A 112 -2.12 4.72 6.36
N THR A 113 -2.50 5.96 6.05
CA THR A 113 -2.86 6.37 4.70
C THR A 113 -1.65 6.45 3.78
N ALA A 114 -1.88 6.55 2.47
CA ALA A 114 -0.83 6.75 1.48
C ALA A 114 0.01 8.02 1.77
N GLU A 115 -0.61 9.11 2.21
CA GLU A 115 0.09 10.36 2.56
C GLU A 115 1.03 10.17 3.75
N THR A 116 0.58 9.43 4.76
CA THR A 116 1.39 9.12 5.94
C THR A 116 2.56 8.22 5.57
N ALA A 117 2.30 7.14 4.82
CA ALA A 117 3.33 6.23 4.34
C ALA A 117 4.36 6.95 3.44
N LEU A 118 3.90 7.87 2.58
CA LEU A 118 4.77 8.65 1.70
C LEU A 118 5.70 9.56 2.51
N SER A 119 5.15 10.23 3.52
CA SER A 119 5.93 11.11 4.42
C SER A 119 7.01 10.32 5.16
N ILE A 120 6.68 9.12 5.66
CA ILE A 120 7.65 8.21 6.29
C ILE A 120 8.73 7.79 5.30
N LEU A 121 8.36 7.34 4.10
CA LEU A 121 9.32 6.86 3.09
C LEU A 121 10.27 7.97 2.63
N ILE A 122 9.77 9.20 2.45
CA ILE A 122 10.59 10.37 2.12
C ILE A 122 11.58 10.69 3.25
N ALA A 123 11.15 10.62 4.51
CA ALA A 123 12.05 10.82 5.64
C ALA A 123 13.15 9.74 5.68
N LEU A 124 12.79 8.47 5.46
CA LEU A 124 13.75 7.36 5.40
C LEU A 124 14.73 7.51 4.24
N GLN A 125 14.29 7.93 3.06
CA GLN A 125 15.17 8.21 1.92
C GLN A 125 16.20 9.29 2.25
N ASN A 126 15.80 10.28 3.04
CA ASN A 126 16.65 11.39 3.47
C ASN A 126 17.47 11.08 4.74
N GLY A 127 17.45 9.85 5.25
CA GLY A 127 18.16 9.45 6.46
C GLY A 127 17.63 10.10 7.75
N ARG A 128 16.37 10.54 7.78
CA ARG A 128 15.73 11.17 8.94
C ARG A 128 14.83 10.19 9.68
N ALA A 129 14.80 10.28 11.01
CA ALA A 129 13.76 9.63 11.82
C ALA A 129 12.42 10.36 11.61
N HIS A 130 11.34 9.62 11.36
CA HIS A 130 9.99 10.20 11.24
C HIS A 130 9.24 10.07 12.59
N PRO A 131 8.60 11.13 13.11
CA PRO A 131 7.96 11.09 14.44
C PRO A 131 6.84 10.06 14.55
N SER A 132 6.09 9.81 13.48
CA SER A 132 4.97 8.84 13.46
C SER A 132 5.40 7.37 13.44
N LEU A 133 6.70 7.07 13.25
CA LEU A 133 7.22 5.71 13.36
C LEU A 133 7.24 5.20 14.83
N PHE A 134 7.06 6.09 15.81
CA PHE A 134 7.20 5.83 17.24
C PHE A 134 5.95 6.13 18.07
N ALA A 135 4.83 6.52 17.45
CA ALA A 135 3.58 6.69 18.18
C ALA A 135 2.98 5.29 18.45
N PRO A 136 2.69 4.92 19.71
CA PRO A 136 2.06 3.64 20.00
C PRO A 136 0.68 3.61 19.34
N VAL A 137 0.34 2.47 18.75
CA VAL A 137 -1.05 2.15 18.40
C VAL A 137 -1.80 2.15 19.73
N SER A 138 -2.75 3.07 19.89
CA SER A 138 -3.49 3.19 21.15
C SER A 138 -4.40 1.98 21.29
N GLU A 139 -4.30 1.29 22.44
CA GLU A 139 -5.14 0.14 22.84
C GLU A 139 -6.62 0.49 22.94
#